data_AF-A0A943LD34-F1
#
_entry.id   AF-A0A943LD34-F1
#
_cell.length_a   1.000
_cell.length_b   1.000
_cell.length_c   1.000
_cell.angle_alpha   90.00
_cell.angle_beta   90.00
_cell.angle_gamma   90.00
#
_symmetry.space_group_name_H-M   'P 1'
#
loop_
_entity.id
_entity.type
_entity.pdbx_description
1 polymer ?
#
loop_
_entity_poly.entity_id
_entity_poly.type
_entity_poly.pdbx_seq_one_letter_code
_entity_poly.pdbx_strand_id
1 'polypeptide(L)'
;MNKFVYNIIYVLIALALLALFEKIFRNRKNNPTLNKVYKIIMVIFWIIAVLVTVLLYWAGYGYFKEGNPSVATKLFVFGILMTVSVGYKIYTLIGNKNGNN
;
A
#
# COMPACT_ATOMS: atom_id res chain seq x y z
N MET A 1 -24.88 13.37 -14.86
CA MET A 1 -23.57 13.85 -14.36
C MET A 1 -22.47 13.12 -15.14
N ASN A 2 -21.57 13.84 -15.83
CA ASN A 2 -20.68 13.27 -16.84
C ASN A 2 -19.57 12.40 -16.22
N LYS A 3 -19.09 11.35 -16.91
CA LYS A 3 -18.03 10.42 -16.43
C LYS A 3 -16.77 11.16 -15.99
N PHE A 4 -16.50 12.31 -16.61
CA PHE A 4 -15.40 13.22 -16.28
C PHE A 4 -15.51 13.82 -14.87
N VAL A 5 -16.72 14.23 -14.45
CA VAL A 5 -16.95 14.85 -13.13
C VAL A 5 -16.76 13.84 -12.01
N TYR A 6 -17.24 12.60 -12.19
CA TYR A 6 -16.99 11.52 -11.23
C TYR A 6 -15.49 11.23 -11.07
N ASN A 7 -14.75 11.19 -12.19
CA ASN A 7 -13.31 10.94 -12.15
C ASN A 7 -12.56 12.03 -11.38
N ILE A 8 -12.93 13.31 -11.57
CA ILE A 8 -12.37 14.44 -10.81
C ILE A 8 -12.67 14.30 -9.32
N ILE A 9 -13.90 13.95 -8.96
CA ILE A 9 -14.29 13.76 -7.55
C ILE A 9 -13.48 12.61 -6.91
N TYR A 10 -13.30 11.48 -7.60
CA TYR A 10 -12.49 10.37 -7.09
C TYR A 10 -11.02 10.78 -6.87
N VAL A 11 -10.45 11.54 -7.81
CA VAL A 11 -9.08 12.05 -7.68
C VAL A 11 -8.96 12.99 -6.47
N LEU A 12 -9.91 13.90 -6.29
CA LEU A 12 -9.93 14.81 -5.13
C LEU A 12 -10.04 14.06 -3.80
N ILE A 13 -10.90 13.04 -3.73
CA ILE A 13 -11.04 12.19 -2.54
C ILE A 13 -9.72 11.46 -2.23
N ALA A 14 -9.08 10.88 -3.26
CA ALA A 14 -7.80 10.19 -3.10
C ALA A 14 -6.70 11.15 -2.59
N LEU A 15 -6.63 12.36 -3.14
CA LEU A 15 -5.68 13.39 -2.70
C LEU A 15 -5.93 13.84 -1.25
N ALA A 16 -7.19 14.03 -0.88
CA ALA A 16 -7.57 14.40 0.49
C ALA A 16 -7.18 13.31 1.50
N LEU A 17 -7.45 12.03 1.17
CA LEU A 17 -7.05 10.89 1.98
C LEU A 17 -5.51 10.80 2.14
N LEU A 18 -4.77 11.04 1.06
CA LEU A 18 -3.32 11.01 1.06
C LEU A 18 -2.72 12.13 1.92
N ALA A 19 -3.27 13.34 1.84
CA ALA A 19 -2.86 14.47 2.69
C ALA A 19 -3.16 14.22 4.18
N LEU A 20 -4.32 13.63 4.49
CA LEU A 20 -4.67 13.22 5.85
C LEU A 20 -3.69 12.18 6.40
N PHE A 21 -3.36 11.17 5.59
CA PHE A 21 -2.37 10.16 5.94
C PHE A 21 -1.00 10.78 6.20
N GLU A 22 -0.53 11.68 5.34
CA GLU A 22 0.75 12.39 5.54
C GLU A 22 0.78 13.18 6.86
N LYS A 23 -0.30 13.90 7.17
CA LYS A 23 -0.40 14.67 8.42
C LYS A 23 -0.31 13.77 9.65
N ILE A 24 -0.99 12.63 9.63
CA ILE A 24 -0.89 11.60 10.69
C ILE A 24 0.55 11.05 10.74
N PHE A 25 1.15 10.76 9.58
CA PHE A 25 2.50 10.21 9.49
C PHE A 25 3.59 11.16 10.02
N ARG A 26 3.44 12.48 9.83
CA ARG A 26 4.39 13.47 10.36
C ARG A 26 4.23 13.68 11.86
N ASN A 27 3.00 13.70 12.37
CA ASN A 27 2.72 14.06 13.77
C ASN A 27 2.72 12.88 14.76
N ARG A 28 2.74 11.64 14.27
CA ARG A 28 2.75 10.41 15.10
C ARG A 28 3.93 10.25 16.05
N LYS A 29 5.11 10.82 15.74
CA LYS A 29 6.32 10.60 16.57
C LYS A 29 6.16 11.23 17.95
N ASN A 30 5.41 12.33 18.04
CA ASN A 30 5.24 13.12 19.26
C ASN A 30 3.90 12.85 19.97
N ASN A 31 3.06 11.93 19.46
CA ASN A 31 1.74 11.65 20.03
C ASN A 31 1.46 10.13 20.06
N PRO A 32 1.32 9.52 21.25
CA PRO A 32 1.15 8.07 21.39
C PRO A 32 -0.16 7.54 20.82
N THR A 33 -1.24 8.34 20.86
CA THR A 33 -2.55 7.98 20.31
C THR A 33 -2.49 7.93 18.78
N LEU A 34 -1.91 8.95 18.15
CA LEU A 34 -1.69 8.98 16.69
C LEU A 34 -0.78 7.84 16.22
N ASN A 35 0.21 7.45 17.02
CA ASN A 35 1.08 6.31 16.68
C ASN A 35 0.34 4.97 16.70
N LYS A 36 -0.59 4.75 17.64
CA LYS A 36 -1.45 3.54 17.64
C LYS A 36 -2.34 3.50 16.41
N VAL A 37 -3.03 4.61 16.09
CA VAL A 37 -3.87 4.73 14.90
C VAL A 37 -3.06 4.46 13.63
N TYR A 38 -1.88 5.06 13.54
CA TYR A 38 -0.98 4.84 12.41
C TYR A 38 -0.56 3.36 12.25
N LYS A 39 -0.27 2.65 13.34
CA LYS A 39 0.06 1.22 13.29
C LYS A 39 -1.10 0.39 12.74
N ILE A 40 -2.33 0.67 13.17
CA ILE A 40 -3.53 -0.02 12.67
C ILE A 40 -3.69 0.23 11.17
N ILE A 41 -3.58 1.49 10.74
CA ILE A 41 -3.66 1.87 9.32
C ILE A 41 -2.60 1.11 8.49
N MET A 42 -1.36 1.03 8.99
CA MET A 42 -0.28 0.31 8.32
C MET A 42 -0.57 -1.19 8.17
N VAL A 43 -1.11 -1.84 9.19
CA VAL A 43 -1.51 -3.26 9.11
C VAL A 43 -2.61 -3.47 8.06
N ILE A 44 -3.60 -2.58 8.00
CA ILE A 44 -4.65 -2.62 6.97
C ILE A 44 -4.02 -2.49 5.57
N PHE A 45 -3.12 -1.54 5.37
CA PHE A 45 -2.42 -1.39 4.09
C PHE A 45 -1.63 -2.63 3.68
N TRP A 46 -1.05 -3.35 4.65
CA TRP A 46 -0.34 -4.59 4.36
C TRP A 46 -1.26 -5.74 3.97
N ILE A 47 -2.41 -5.88 4.64
CA ILE A 47 -3.45 -6.85 4.22
C ILE A 47 -3.89 -6.56 2.78
N ILE A 48 -4.16 -5.28 2.47
CA ILE A 48 -4.52 -4.86 1.12
C ILE A 48 -3.40 -5.18 0.12
N ALA A 49 -2.14 -4.88 0.46
CA ALA A 49 -1.00 -5.17 -0.40
C ALA A 49 -0.88 -6.67 -0.71
N VAL A 50 -1.03 -7.54 0.29
CA VAL A 50 -1.01 -9.00 0.11
C VAL A 50 -2.13 -9.46 -0.82
N LEU A 51 -3.36 -8.97 -0.63
CA LEU A 51 -4.50 -9.29 -1.51
C LEU A 51 -4.25 -8.84 -2.95
N VAL A 52 -3.73 -7.63 -3.14
CA VAL A 52 -3.37 -7.11 -4.46
C VAL A 52 -2.27 -7.95 -5.10
N THR A 53 -1.24 -8.36 -4.35
CA THR A 53 -0.19 -9.24 -4.85
C THR A 53 -0.76 -10.59 -5.33
N VAL A 54 -1.68 -11.20 -4.58
CA VAL A 54 -2.34 -12.45 -5.00
C VAL A 54 -3.09 -12.25 -6.33
N LEU A 55 -3.84 -11.15 -6.46
CA LEU A 55 -4.55 -10.82 -7.71
C LEU A 55 -3.59 -10.57 -8.88
N LEU A 56 -2.48 -9.88 -8.63
CA LEU A 56 -1.43 -9.65 -9.64
C LEU A 56 -0.77 -10.94 -10.09
N TYR A 57 -0.57 -11.89 -9.18
CA TYR A 57 -0.03 -13.21 -9.51
C TYR A 57 -1.02 -14.04 -10.32
N TRP A 58 -2.31 -13.98 -9.97
CA TRP A 58 -3.37 -14.60 -10.77
C TRP A 58 -3.42 -14.03 -12.18
N ALA A 59 -3.43 -12.70 -12.31
CA ALA A 59 -3.43 -12.02 -13.60
C ALA A 59 -2.14 -12.31 -14.40
N GLY A 60 -0.98 -12.27 -13.73
CA GLY A 60 0.31 -12.58 -14.34
C GLY A 60 0.37 -14.00 -14.88
N TYR A 61 -0.20 -14.98 -14.18
CA TYR A 61 -0.32 -16.34 -14.67
C TYR A 61 -1.20 -16.44 -15.93
N GLY A 62 -2.31 -15.68 -15.98
CA GLY A 62 -3.14 -15.55 -17.18
C GLY A 62 -2.34 -15.04 -18.38
N TYR A 63 -1.64 -13.90 -18.23
CA TYR A 63 -0.80 -13.35 -19.29
C TYR A 63 0.35 -14.26 -19.71
N PHE A 64 0.89 -15.05 -18.78
CA PHE A 64 1.92 -16.04 -19.09
C PHE A 64 1.38 -17.14 -19.99
N LYS A 65 0.17 -17.64 -19.72
CA LYS A 65 -0.53 -18.62 -20.56
C LYS A 65 -0.92 -18.08 -21.94
N GLU A 66 -1.21 -16.79 -22.04
CA GLU A 66 -1.53 -16.11 -23.30
C GLU A 66 -0.30 -15.81 -24.16
N GLY A 67 0.90 -16.23 -23.74
CA GLY A 67 2.14 -15.98 -24.49
C GLY A 67 2.67 -14.55 -24.36
N ASN A 68 2.25 -13.81 -23.34
CA ASN A 68 2.71 -12.46 -23.02
C ASN A 68 3.59 -12.43 -21.75
N PRO A 69 4.77 -13.11 -21.74
CA PRO A 69 5.59 -13.27 -20.53
C PRO A 69 6.16 -11.94 -20.02
N SER A 70 6.33 -10.94 -20.90
CA SER A 70 6.78 -9.59 -20.51
C SER A 70 5.81 -8.91 -19.55
N VAL A 71 4.50 -8.97 -19.84
CA VAL A 71 3.46 -8.40 -18.98
C VAL A 71 3.35 -9.18 -17.67
N ALA A 72 3.37 -10.51 -17.75
CA ALA A 72 3.38 -11.38 -16.57
C ALA A 72 4.53 -11.05 -15.61
N THR A 73 5.74 -10.91 -16.14
CA THR A 73 6.95 -10.60 -15.36
C THR A 73 6.82 -9.25 -14.65
N LYS A 74 6.30 -8.22 -15.33
CA LYS A 74 6.04 -6.92 -14.73
C LYS A 74 5.05 -7.01 -13.56
N LEU A 75 3.97 -7.78 -13.73
CA LEU A 75 2.96 -7.97 -12.69
C LEU A 75 3.52 -8.70 -11.47
N PHE A 76 4.34 -9.74 -11.67
CA PHE A 76 5.00 -10.45 -10.57
C PHE A 76 5.99 -9.55 -9.82
N VAL A 77 6.88 -8.86 -10.54
CA VAL A 77 7.86 -7.95 -9.93
C VAL A 77 7.17 -6.84 -9.16
N PHE A 78 6.10 -6.25 -9.72
CA PHE A 78 5.33 -5.21 -9.04
C PHE A 78 4.67 -5.75 -7.77
N GLY A 79 4.10 -6.96 -7.82
CA GLY A 79 3.51 -7.62 -6.66
C GLY A 79 4.53 -7.84 -5.53
N ILE A 80 5.72 -8.35 -5.84
CA ILE A 80 6.80 -8.56 -4.87
C ILE A 80 7.24 -7.22 -4.26
N LEU A 81 7.56 -6.23 -5.10
CA LEU A 81 8.03 -4.92 -4.65
C LEU A 81 7.02 -4.23 -3.73
N MET A 82 5.73 -4.31 -4.07
CA MET A 82 4.66 -3.74 -3.26
C MET A 82 4.58 -4.39 -1.87
N THR A 83 4.51 -5.72 -1.80
CA THR A 83 4.38 -6.44 -0.53
C THR A 83 5.64 -6.28 0.33
N VAL A 84 6.83 -6.37 -0.26
CA VAL A 84 8.10 -6.17 0.47
C VAL A 84 8.23 -4.74 0.99
N SER A 85 7.88 -3.73 0.19
CA SER A 85 7.96 -2.32 0.60
C SER A 85 7.04 -2.01 1.79
N VAL A 86 5.79 -2.46 1.74
CA VAL A 86 4.84 -2.27 2.85
C VAL A 86 5.24 -3.11 4.06
N GLY A 87 5.70 -4.35 3.85
CA GLY A 87 6.16 -5.25 4.91
C GLY A 87 7.40 -4.72 5.65
N TYR A 88 8.39 -4.20 4.93
CA TYR A 88 9.58 -3.58 5.51
C TYR A 88 9.22 -2.37 6.38
N LYS A 89 8.28 -1.54 5.90
CA LYS A 89 7.79 -0.40 6.68
C LYS A 89 7.11 -0.86 7.97
N ILE A 90 6.35 -1.94 7.97
CA ILE A 90 5.79 -2.52 9.21
C ILE A 90 6.87 -3.09 10.13
N TYR A 91 7.83 -3.84 9.58
CA TYR A 91 8.91 -4.45 10.35
C TYR A 91 9.72 -3.37 11.10
N THR A 92 10.10 -2.29 10.42
CA THR A 92 10.79 -1.15 11.05
C THR A 92 9.92 -0.43 12.09
N LEU A 93 8.60 -0.38 11.92
CA LEU A 93 7.67 0.25 12.86
C LEU A 93 7.39 -0.55 14.13
N ILE A 94 7.44 -1.88 14.03
CA ILE A 94 7.13 -2.80 15.13
C ILE A 94 8.43 -3.28 15.81
N GLY A 95 9.46 -3.61 15.02
CA GLY A 95 10.76 -4.10 15.47
C GLY A 95 11.64 -3.04 16.15
N ASN A 96 11.40 -1.75 15.91
CA ASN A 96 12.11 -0.66 16.60
C ASN A 96 11.71 -0.47 18.08
N LYS A 97 11.05 -1.48 18.70
CA LYS A 97 10.90 -1.55 20.15
C LYS A 97 12.11 -2.20 20.85
N ASN A 98 13.01 -2.84 20.11
CA ASN A 98 14.17 -3.56 20.68
C ASN A 98 15.53 -2.90 20.40
N GLY A 99 15.57 -1.64 19.96
CA GLY A 99 16.82 -0.99 19.56
C GLY A 99 16.84 0.51 19.76
N ASN A 100 16.90 0.95 21.02
CA ASN A 100 17.89 1.95 21.45
C ASN A 100 17.82 2.09 22.98
N ASN A 101 18.96 1.80 23.63
CA ASN A 101 19.30 2.35 24.96
C ASN A 101 19.27 3.88 24.93
#